data_AF-A0A6V7KTD2-F1
#
_entry.id   AF-A0A6V7KTD2-F1
#
_cell.length_a   1.000
_cell.length_b   1.000
_cell.length_c   1.000
_cell.angle_alpha   90.00
_cell.angle_beta   90.00
_cell.angle_gamma   90.00
#
_symmetry.space_group_name_H-M   'P 1'
#
loop_
_entity.id
_entity.type
_entity.pdbx_description
1 polymer ?
#
loop_
_entity_poly.entity_id
_entity_poly.type
_entity_poly.pdbx_seq_one_letter_code
_entity_poly.pdbx_strand_id
1 'polypeptide(L)' 'HFLLTHLLLPKLKAAKQGRIINVSSQAHASSTIHLDDLNLDEKFSAGEAFGQSKLALVMMTRYMSQLLK' A
#
# COMPACT_ATOMS: atom_id res chain seq x y z
N HIS A 1 -6.35 -2.73 2.81
CA HIS A 1 -5.77 -3.49 1.68
C HIS A 1 -4.63 -4.41 2.11
N PHE A 2 -3.63 -3.93 2.85
CA PHE A 2 -2.45 -4.70 3.26
C PHE A 2 -2.75 -6.07 3.89
N LEU A 3 -3.55 -6.11 4.96
CA LEU A 3 -3.86 -7.36 5.68
C LEU A 3 -4.61 -8.36 4.79
N LEU A 4 -5.63 -7.90 4.05
CA LEU A 4 -6.40 -8.74 3.14
C LEU A 4 -5.49 -9.42 2.10
N THR A 5 -4.57 -8.67 1.48
CA THR A 5 -3.62 -9.23 0.52
C THR A 5 -2.77 -10.32 1.15
N HIS A 6 -2.28 -10.12 2.38
CA HIS A 6 -1.49 -11.14 3.10
C HIS A 6 -2.30 -12.40 3.41
N LEU A 7 -3.54 -12.25 3.86
CA LEU A 7 -4.42 -13.39 4.13
C LEU A 7 -4.73 -14.20 2.85
N LEU A 8 -4.74 -13.54 1.68
CA LEU A 8 -4.94 -14.19 0.39
C LEU A 8 -3.66 -14.77 -0.23
N LEU A 9 -2.47 -14.48 0.31
CA LEU A 9 -1.19 -14.93 -0.27
C LEU A 9 -1.12 -16.44 -0.50
N PRO A 10 -1.56 -17.33 0.41
CA PRO A 10 -1.52 -18.76 0.16
C PRO A 10 -2.32 -19.16 -1.09
N LYS A 11 -3.51 -18.56 -1.29
CA LYS A 11 -4.36 -18.82 -2.47
C LYS A 11 -3.77 -18.19 -3.73
N LEU A 12 -3.19 -17.00 -3.62
CA LEU A 12 -2.54 -16.32 -4.75
C LEU A 12 -1.31 -17.09 -5.25
N LYS A 13 -0.50 -17.64 -4.34
CA LYS A 13 0.66 -18.48 -4.67
C LYS A 13 0.27 -19.82 -5.30
N ALA A 14 -0.89 -20.38 -4.93
CA ALA A 14 -1.40 -21.63 -5.51
C ALA A 14 -2.02 -21.43 -6.91
N ALA A 15 -2.38 -20.20 -7.29
CA ALA A 15 -2.98 -19.93 -8.59
C ALA A 15 -1.94 -19.99 -9.72
N LYS A 16 -2.30 -20.59 -10.87
CA LYS A 16 -1.40 -20.71 -12.05
C LYS A 16 -0.84 -19.35 -12.53
N GLN A 17 -1.61 -18.26 -12.39
CA GLN A 17 -1.22 -16.91 -12.77
C GLN A 17 -1.79 -15.87 -11.79
N GLY A 18 -1.47 -16.01 -10.49
CA GLY A 18 -1.87 -15.05 -9.45
C GLY A 18 -1.31 -13.66 -9.67
N ARG A 19 -2.15 -12.62 -9.52
CA ARG A 19 -1.78 -11.21 -9.70
C ARG A 19 -2.35 -10.36 -8.56
N ILE A 20 -1.56 -9.40 -8.10
CA ILE A 20 -1.98 -8.38 -7.13
C ILE A 20 -1.91 -7.03 -7.85
N ILE A 21 -3.05 -6.36 -8.00
CA ILE A 21 -3.13 -5.04 -8.64
C ILE A 21 -3.67 -4.04 -7.61
N ASN A 22 -2.86 -3.05 -7.25
CA ASN A 22 -3.25 -1.96 -6.37
C ASN A 22 -3.54 -0.69 -7.18
N VAL A 23 -4.67 -0.04 -6.92
CA VAL A 23 -5.04 1.22 -7.58
C VAL A 23 -4.57 2.40 -6.73
N SER A 24 -3.53 3.09 -7.21
CA SER A 24 -3.01 4.32 -6.59
C SER A 24 -3.58 5.60 -7.26
N SER A 25 -2.97 6.76 -7.01
CA SER A 25 -3.32 8.06 -7.59
C SER A 25 -2.06 8.91 -7.74
N GLN A 26 -2.05 9.91 -8.63
CA GLN A 26 -0.93 10.86 -8.81
C GLN A 26 -0.54 11.56 -7.49
N ALA A 27 -1.48 11.70 -6.55
CA ALA A 27 -1.22 12.27 -5.21
C ALA A 27 -0.06 11.60 -4.47
N HIS A 28 0.26 10.33 -4.74
CA HIS A 28 1.39 9.65 -4.10
C HIS A 28 2.74 10.31 -4.39
N ALA A 29 2.88 11.02 -5.52
CA ALA A 29 4.15 11.57 -5.97
C ALA A 29 4.65 12.74 -5.11
N SER A 30 3.73 13.48 -4.48
CA SER A 30 4.04 14.63 -3.61
C SER A 30 3.78 14.33 -2.13
N SER A 31 3.67 13.04 -1.76
CA SER A 31 3.33 12.62 -0.40
C SER A 31 4.54 12.06 0.34
N THR A 32 4.45 12.05 1.67
CA THR A 32 5.45 11.46 2.58
C THR A 32 4.78 10.39 3.44
N ILE A 33 5.55 9.41 3.92
CA ILE A 33 5.09 8.49 4.97
C ILE A 33 5.59 8.99 6.31
N HIS A 34 4.65 9.32 7.19
CA HIS A 34 4.90 9.69 8.58
C HIS A 34 4.93 8.41 9.42
N LEU A 35 6.10 7.78 9.54
CA LEU A 35 6.23 6.50 10.25
C LEU A 35 5.96 6.62 11.76
N ASP A 36 6.28 7.79 12.34
CA ASP A 36 6.06 8.07 13.77
C ASP A 36 4.61 8.43 14.09
N ASP A 37 3.82 8.81 13.08
CA ASP A 37 2.38 9.11 13.18
C ASP A 37 1.65 8.70 11.89
N LEU A 38 1.50 7.39 11.70
CA LEU A 38 0.88 6.84 10.48
C LEU A 38 -0.59 7.23 10.29
N ASN A 39 -1.28 7.58 11.37
CA ASN A 39 -2.69 7.96 11.34
C ASN A 39 -2.89 9.47 11.23
N LEU A 40 -1.81 10.26 11.32
CA LEU A 40 -1.86 11.72 11.39
C LEU A 40 -2.74 12.20 12.54
N ASP A 41 -2.61 11.54 13.70
CA ASP A 41 -3.41 11.81 14.91
C ASP A 41 -3.05 13.20 15.50
N GLU A 42 -1.81 13.67 15.34
CA GLU A 42 -1.41 14.98 15.86
C GLU A 42 -1.93 16.15 15.02
N LYS A 43 -1.86 16.04 13.69
CA LYS A 43 -2.25 17.09 12.73
C LYS A 43 -2.86 16.46 11.48
N PHE A 44 -4.16 16.23 11.53
CA PHE A 44 -4.87 15.63 10.40
C PHE A 44 -5.05 16.62 9.24
N SER A 45 -4.64 16.21 8.05
CA SER A 45 -4.97 16.84 6.77
C SER A 45 -5.53 15.78 5.82
N ALA A 46 -6.74 15.99 5.30
CA ALA A 46 -7.38 15.02 4.42
C ALA A 46 -6.58 14.76 3.13
N GLY A 47 -5.95 15.81 2.58
CA GLY A 47 -5.11 15.69 1.38
C GLY A 47 -3.84 14.90 1.65
N GLU A 48 -3.22 15.14 2.80
CA GLU A 48 -2.01 14.43 3.24
C GLU A 48 -2.32 12.96 3.57
N ALA A 49 -3.37 12.70 4.33
CA ALA A 49 -3.85 11.36 4.64
C ALA A 49 -4.15 10.56 3.36
N PHE A 50 -4.85 11.19 2.40
CA PHE A 50 -5.14 10.57 1.11
C PHE A 50 -3.86 10.27 0.34
N GLY A 51 -2.98 11.26 0.19
CA GLY A 51 -1.70 11.12 -0.50
C GLY A 51 -0.81 10.02 0.10
N GLN A 52 -0.63 10.03 1.42
CA GLN A 52 0.07 9.01 2.20
C GLN A 52 -0.53 7.61 1.95
N SER A 53 -1.86 7.47 1.95
CA SER A 53 -2.51 6.18 1.67
C SER A 53 -2.18 5.64 0.27
N LYS A 54 -2.04 6.53 -0.72
CA LYS A 54 -1.71 6.18 -2.10
C LYS A 54 -0.23 5.86 -2.28
N LEU A 55 0.65 6.52 -1.54
CA LEU A 55 2.07 6.17 -1.45
C LEU A 55 2.27 4.81 -0.77
N ALA A 56 1.54 4.53 0.31
CA ALA A 56 1.58 3.25 1.00
C ALA A 56 1.20 2.08 0.06
N LEU A 57 0.24 2.28 -0.86
CA LEU A 57 -0.09 1.27 -1.89
C LEU A 57 1.06 1.02 -2.89
N VAL A 58 1.80 2.05 -3.28
CA VAL A 58 2.98 1.92 -4.16
C VAL A 58 4.09 1.17 -3.44
N MET A 59 4.36 1.53 -2.18
CA MET A 59 5.35 0.83 -1.34
C MET A 59 4.95 -0.64 -1.12
N MET A 60 3.68 -0.90 -0.82
CA MET A 60 3.16 -2.27 -0.71
C MET A 60 3.38 -3.06 -1.99
N THR A 61 3.18 -2.46 -3.17
CA THR A 61 3.39 -3.12 -4.46
C THR A 61 4.86 -3.49 -4.67
N ARG A 62 5.79 -2.59 -4.32
CA ARG A 62 7.24 -2.85 -4.37
C ARG A 62 7.65 -3.96 -3.40
N TYR A 63 7.17 -3.89 -2.16
CA TYR A 63 7.39 -4.91 -1.15
C TYR A 63 6.89 -6.29 -1.62
N MET A 64 5.66 -6.37 -2.13
CA MET A 64 5.09 -7.62 -2.66
C MET A 64 5.89 -8.16 -3.85
N SER A 65 6.37 -7.29 -4.73
CA SER A 65 7.22 -7.70 -5.85
C SER A 65 8.56 -8.29 -5.39
N GLN A 66 9.10 -7.85 -4.25
CA GLN A 66 10.30 -8.44 -3.67
C GLN A 66 9.99 -9.76 -2.95
N LEU A 67 8.87 -9.82 -2.21
CA LEU A 67 8.43 -11.00 -1.46
C LEU A 67 8.00 -12.18 -2.34
N LEU A 68 7.50 -11.90 -3.55
CA LEU A 68 6.97 -12.91 -4.48
C LEU A 68 7.91 -13.25 -5.64
N LYS A 69 9.10 -12.65 -5.67
CA LYS A 69 10.21 -13.20 -6.45
C LYS A 69 10.67 -14.51 -5.82
#